data_AF-A0A285TV20-F1
#
_entry.id   AF-A0A285TV20-F1
#
_cell.length_a   1.000
_cell.length_b   1.000
_cell.length_c   1.000
_cell.angle_alpha   90.00
_cell.angle_beta   90.00
_cell.angle_gamma   90.00
#
_symmetry.space_group_name_H-M   'P 1'
#
loop_
_entity.id
_entity.type
_entity.pdbx_description
1 polymer ?
#
loop_
_entity_poly.entity_id
_entity_poly.type
_entity_poly.pdbx_seq_one_letter_code
_entity_poly.pdbx_strand_id
1 'polypeptide(L)'
;WQDNWDKLSEYFQYTPVIRKLIYTTNTVEGYHRQIRKVTKNKGVFPSDTALEKLVYLAYRNIRKKWTMPLANWATISQQLAIKFGNRFKLL
;
A
#
# COMPACT_ATOMS: atom_id res chain seq x y z
N TRP A 1 12.12 18.44 -0.17
CA TRP A 1 11.53 18.39 -1.52
C TRP A 1 12.59 18.53 -2.60
N GLN A 2 13.38 19.62 -2.60
CA GLN A 2 14.49 19.82 -3.55
C GLN A 2 15.54 18.69 -3.50
N ASP A 3 15.99 18.30 -2.29
CA ASP A 3 17.00 17.23 -2.14
C ASP A 3 16.55 15.83 -2.58
N ASN A 4 15.24 15.62 -2.72
CA ASN A 4 14.67 14.34 -3.16
C ASN A 4 13.99 14.47 -4.52
N TRP A 5 14.20 15.59 -5.23
CA TRP A 5 13.47 15.90 -6.46
C TRP A 5 13.67 14.82 -7.51
N ASP A 6 14.89 14.31 -7.65
CA ASP A 6 15.22 13.22 -8.56
C ASP A 6 14.25 12.06 -8.40
N LYS A 7 14.10 11.54 -7.18
CA LYS A 7 13.21 10.41 -6.81
C LYS A 7 11.71 10.72 -6.88
N LEU A 8 11.36 11.99 -6.71
CA LEU A 8 9.97 12.43 -6.74
C LEU A 8 9.50 12.65 -8.19
N SER A 9 10.43 12.92 -9.10
CA SER A 9 10.15 13.19 -10.50
C SER A 9 9.65 11.95 -11.26
N GLU A 10 10.06 10.73 -10.86
CA GLU A 10 9.61 9.49 -11.50
C GLU A 10 8.10 9.30 -11.40
N TYR A 11 7.47 9.87 -10.38
CA TYR A 11 6.02 9.86 -10.24
C TYR A 11 5.31 10.45 -11.48
N PHE A 12 5.91 11.45 -12.13
CA PHE A 12 5.33 12.07 -13.33
C PHE A 12 5.46 11.21 -14.59
N GLN A 13 6.24 10.13 -14.57
CA GLN A 13 6.30 9.16 -15.66
C GLN A 13 5.05 8.25 -15.74
N TYR A 14 4.13 8.38 -14.77
CA TYR A 14 2.88 7.62 -14.73
C TYR A 14 1.70 8.47 -15.22
N THR A 15 0.73 7.81 -15.85
CA THR A 15 -0.52 8.44 -16.29
C THR A 15 -1.31 9.01 -15.10
N PRO A 16 -2.23 9.96 -15.33
CA PRO A 16 -3.07 10.51 -14.26
C PRO A 16 -3.82 9.46 -13.43
N VAL A 17 -4.26 8.36 -14.08
CA VAL A 17 -5.02 7.28 -13.42
C VAL A 17 -4.12 6.49 -12.46
N ILE A 18 -2.90 6.13 -12.88
CA ILE A 18 -1.93 5.44 -12.00
C ILE A 18 -1.45 6.38 -10.89
N ARG A 19 -1.19 7.66 -11.22
CA ARG A 19 -0.83 8.68 -10.25
C ARG A 19 -1.87 8.79 -9.13
N LYS A 20 -3.16 8.79 -9.47
CA LYS A 20 -4.26 8.73 -8.50
C LYS A 20 -4.18 7.54 -7.56
N LEU A 21 -3.86 6.36 -8.07
CA LEU A 21 -3.64 5.18 -7.22
C LEU A 21 -2.48 5.41 -6.24
N ILE A 22 -1.37 5.98 -6.70
CA ILE A 22 -0.16 6.19 -5.87
C ILE A 22 -0.40 7.20 -4.74
N TYR A 23 -0.95 8.38 -5.05
CA TYR A 23 -1.13 9.42 -4.03
C TYR A 23 -2.34 9.18 -3.12
N THR A 24 -3.19 8.20 -3.42
CA THR A 24 -4.31 7.86 -2.53
C THR A 24 -3.75 7.22 -1.25
N THR A 25 -3.44 8.07 -0.26
CA THR A 25 -2.83 7.68 1.02
C THR A 25 -3.75 6.86 1.92
N ASN A 26 -5.07 6.83 1.64
CA ASN A 26 -6.09 6.19 2.48
C ASN A 26 -5.78 4.72 2.81
N THR A 27 -5.19 3.97 1.88
CA THR A 27 -4.87 2.54 2.12
C THR A 27 -3.73 2.38 3.13
N VAL A 28 -2.64 3.13 2.97
CA VAL A 28 -1.48 3.06 3.86
C VAL A 28 -1.80 3.66 5.23
N GLU A 29 -2.43 4.84 5.26
CA GLU A 29 -2.85 5.49 6.50
C GLU A 29 -3.91 4.68 7.24
N GLY A 30 -4.85 4.08 6.51
CA GLY A 30 -5.85 3.17 7.05
C GLY A 30 -5.22 1.96 7.73
N TYR A 31 -4.21 1.35 7.10
CA TYR A 31 -3.44 0.25 7.69
C TYR A 31 -2.69 0.70 8.96
N HIS A 32 -1.93 1.79 8.88
CA HIS A 32 -1.20 2.34 10.03
C HIS A 32 -2.13 2.66 11.20
N ARG A 33 -3.31 3.23 10.94
CA ARG A 33 -4.32 3.51 11.96
C ARG A 33 -4.77 2.23 12.67
N GLN A 34 -5.00 1.13 11.94
CA GLN A 34 -5.39 -0.15 12.56
C GLN A 34 -4.25 -0.74 13.40
N ILE A 35 -3.00 -0.66 12.92
CA ILE A 35 -1.84 -1.11 13.69
C ILE A 35 -1.68 -0.29 14.97
N ARG A 36 -1.72 1.04 14.89
CA ARG A 36 -1.68 1.93 16.07
C ARG A 36 -2.80 1.62 17.04
N LYS A 37 -4.02 1.32 16.55
CA LYS A 37 -5.16 0.97 17.40
C LYS A 37 -4.90 -0.29 18.24
N VAL A 38 -4.28 -1.33 17.67
CA VAL A 38 -4.02 -2.58 18.40
C VAL A 38 -2.79 -2.50 19.31
N THR A 39 -1.85 -1.60 19.03
CA THR A 39 -0.65 -1.40 19.86
C THR A 39 -0.81 -0.34 20.93
N LYS A 40 -1.73 0.63 20.79
CA LYS A 40 -1.88 1.80 21.70
C LYS A 40 -1.96 1.45 23.19
N ASN A 41 -2.57 0.31 23.54
CA ASN A 41 -2.76 -0.09 24.94
C ASN A 41 -1.70 -1.08 25.45
N LYS A 42 -0.69 -1.42 24.64
CA LYS A 42 0.41 -2.32 25.03
C LYS A 42 1.68 -1.50 25.25
N GLY A 43 1.98 -1.19 26.51
CA GLY A 43 3.13 -0.36 26.88
C GLY A 43 4.49 -1.05 26.65
N VAL A 44 4.58 -2.36 26.88
CA VAL A 44 5.80 -3.16 26.68
C VAL A 44 5.43 -4.53 26.10
N PHE A 45 6.26 -5.03 25.21
CA PHE A 45 6.18 -6.40 24.70
C PHE A 45 7.25 -7.28 25.36
N PRO A 46 6.93 -8.53 25.73
CA PRO A 46 7.88 -9.41 26.40
C PRO A 46 9.00 -9.92 25.49
N SER A 47 8.82 -9.84 24.16
CA SER A 47 9.84 -10.14 23.15
C SER A 47 9.43 -9.59 21.78
N ASP A 48 10.39 -9.49 20.85
CA ASP A 48 10.12 -9.09 19.46
C ASP A 48 9.14 -10.06 18.78
N THR A 49 9.26 -11.36 19.04
CA THR A 49 8.32 -12.38 18.53
C THR A 49 6.88 -12.14 18.99
N ALA A 50 6.69 -11.63 20.22
CA ALA A 50 5.35 -11.29 20.71
C ALA A 50 4.74 -10.09 19.96
N LEU A 51 5.57 -9.09 19.63
CA LEU A 51 5.18 -7.96 18.80
C LEU A 51 4.85 -8.40 17.37
N GLU A 52 5.71 -9.21 16.75
CA GLU A 52 5.51 -9.75 15.39
C GLU A 52 4.19 -10.54 15.29
N LYS A 53 3.92 -11.42 16.26
CA LYS A 53 2.66 -12.17 16.32
C LYS A 53 1.45 -11.25 16.39
N LEU A 54 1.52 -10.17 17.18
CA LEU A 54 0.43 -9.21 17.27
C LEU A 54 0.20 -8.51 15.91
N VAL A 55 1.26 -8.03 15.28
CA VAL A 55 1.19 -7.36 13.97
C VAL A 55 0.64 -8.31 12.90
N TYR A 56 1.07 -9.58 12.91
CA TYR A 56 0.56 -10.62 12.01
C TYR A 56 -0.93 -10.88 12.20
N LEU A 57 -1.39 -11.00 13.45
CA LEU A 57 -2.82 -11.18 13.75
C LEU A 57 -3.65 -9.96 13.33
N ALA A 58 -3.12 -8.75 13.54
CA ALA A 58 -3.75 -7.52 13.08
C ALA A 58 -3.86 -7.49 11.55
N TYR A 59 -2.77 -7.80 10.84
CA TYR A 59 -2.75 -7.94 9.38
C TYR A 59 -3.80 -8.94 8.90
N ARG A 60 -3.88 -10.14 9.50
CA ARG A 60 -4.87 -11.16 9.13
C ARG A 60 -6.30 -10.63 9.26
N ASN A 61 -6.60 -9.87 10.29
CA ASN A 61 -7.92 -9.28 10.50
C ASN A 61 -8.22 -8.13 9.53
N ILE A 62 -7.22 -7.30 9.20
CA ILE A 62 -7.35 -6.24 8.19
C ILE A 62 -7.59 -6.85 6.81
N ARG A 63 -6.77 -7.85 6.42
CA ARG A 63 -6.85 -8.54 5.13
C ARG A 63 -8.23 -9.12 4.86
N LYS A 64 -8.89 -9.70 5.88
CA LYS A 64 -10.26 -10.22 5.75
C LYS A 64 -11.29 -9.18 5.28
N LYS A 65 -11.04 -7.90 5.53
CA LYS A 65 -11.91 -6.79 5.13
C LYS A 65 -11.54 -6.18 3.78
N TRP A 66 -10.37 -6.52 3.24
CA TRP A 66 -9.90 -6.04 1.94
C TRP A 66 -10.45 -6.92 0.81
N THR A 67 -11.78 -6.90 0.66
CA THR A 67 -12.51 -7.67 -0.35
C THR A 67 -12.91 -6.83 -1.56
N MET A 68 -12.95 -5.50 -1.40
CA MET A 68 -13.36 -4.60 -2.46
C MET A 68 -12.30 -4.53 -3.57
N PRO A 69 -12.69 -4.66 -4.85
CA PRO A 69 -11.75 -4.51 -5.95
C PRO A 69 -11.25 -3.07 -6.05
N LEU A 70 -10.04 -2.91 -6.57
CA LEU A 70 -9.48 -1.59 -6.85
C LEU A 70 -10.30 -0.88 -7.94
N ALA A 71 -10.72 0.34 -7.66
CA ALA A 71 -11.42 1.17 -8.64
C ALA A 71 -10.54 1.39 -9.88
N ASN A 72 -11.14 1.26 -11.06
CA ASN A 72 -10.47 1.44 -12.36
C ASN A 72 -9.28 0.50 -12.60
N TRP A 73 -9.24 -0.66 -11.92
CA TRP A 73 -8.13 -1.60 -12.06
C TRP A 73 -7.89 -2.05 -13.51
N ALA A 74 -8.93 -2.26 -14.30
CA ALA A 74 -8.80 -2.67 -15.71
C ALA A 74 -8.02 -1.65 -16.55
N THR A 75 -8.31 -0.35 -16.39
CA THR A 75 -7.57 0.71 -17.11
C THR A 75 -6.14 0.84 -16.58
N ILE A 76 -5.96 0.73 -15.26
CA ILE A 76 -4.65 0.81 -14.61
C ILE A 76 -3.75 -0.34 -15.09
N SER A 77 -4.26 -1.57 -15.09
CA SER A 77 -3.50 -2.76 -15.48
C SER A 77 -3.08 -2.69 -16.95
N GLN A 78 -3.94 -2.21 -17.85
CA GLN A 78 -3.57 -1.98 -19.26
C GLN A 78 -2.44 -0.95 -19.40
N GLN A 79 -2.52 0.18 -18.69
CA GLN A 79 -1.47 1.20 -18.75
C GLN A 79 -0.15 0.70 -18.15
N LEU A 80 -0.20 -0.11 -17.10
CA LEU A 80 0.97 -0.79 -16.55
C LEU A 80 1.55 -1.81 -17.54
N ALA A 81 0.71 -2.58 -18.22
CA ALA A 81 1.15 -3.53 -19.26
C ALA A 81 1.88 -2.81 -20.40
N ILE A 82 1.38 -1.66 -20.86
CA ILE A 82 2.05 -0.84 -21.88
C ILE A 82 3.41 -0.34 -21.37
N LYS A 83 3.46 0.22 -20.15
CA LYS A 83 4.70 0.81 -19.59
C LYS A 83 5.78 -0.24 -19.31
N PHE A 84 5.40 -1.44 -18.87
CA PHE A 84 6.34 -2.47 -18.42
C PHE A 84 6.51 -3.64 -19.40
N GLY A 85 5.72 -3.68 -20.49
CA GLY A 85 5.80 -4.69 -21.54
C GLY A 85 5.82 -6.11 -20.99
N ASN A 86 6.85 -6.87 -21.36
CA ASN A 86 7.00 -8.28 -20.98
C ASN A 86 7.08 -8.54 -19.46
N ARG A 87 7.34 -7.52 -18.64
CA ARG A 87 7.40 -7.64 -17.17
C ARG A 87 6.02 -7.63 -16.50
N PHE A 88 4.97 -7.21 -17.21
CA PHE A 88 3.61 -7.14 -16.67
C PHE A 88 2.62 -7.68 -17.71
N LYS A 89 2.26 -8.96 -17.56
CA LYS A 89 1.27 -9.63 -18.42
C LYS A 89 -0.12 -9.48 -17.81
N LEU A 90 -1.08 -9.10 -18.65
CA LEU A 90 -2.50 -9.20 -18.29
C LEU A 90 -2.87 -10.69 -18.26
N LEU A 91 -3.41 -11.14 -17.13
CA LEU A 91 -3.97 -12.48 -16.96
C LEU A 91 -5.41 -12.51 -17.47
#